data_AF-A0A259R6W5-F1
#
_entry.id   AF-A0A259R6W5-F1
#
_cell.length_a   1.000
_cell.length_b   1.000
_cell.length_c   1.000
_cell.angle_alpha   90.00
_cell.angle_beta   90.00
_cell.angle_gamma   90.00
#
_symmetry.space_group_name_H-M   'P 1'
#
loop_
_entity.id
_entity.type
_entity.pdbx_description
1 polymer ?
#
loop_
_entity_poly.entity_id
_entity_poly.type
_entity_poly.pdbx_seq_one_letter_code
_entity_poly.pdbx_strand_id
1 'polypeptide(L)'
;MSASSTLPQPGPRALSRLAIFLAVLGPGLVVMLADTDVGSVITAAQSGAQWGYQLLSLQLVLIPILYVVQELTVRLGIFTGKGHGELIRETFGARWAWVSVAGLAVASVGAIITEFSGVAGVGALFGVPRGWSLGLAAIFLLAVVWTGSYRRVERIAIALGLFELVFVWVAFRAPIDGAQVLQGLGHVPVQHPAYWYLVAANIGAVIMPWMVFYQQSAVADKGLKPEQYTAARWDTAVG
;
A
#
# COMPACT_ATOMS: atom_id res chain seq x y z
N MET A 1 19.85 -53.07 21.57
CA MET A 1 19.43 -52.43 20.30
C MET A 1 18.73 -51.12 20.65
N SER A 2 19.45 -50.00 20.59
CA SER A 2 18.95 -48.66 20.95
C SER A 2 18.81 -47.85 19.67
N ALA A 3 17.58 -47.64 19.22
CA ALA A 3 17.27 -46.71 18.15
C ALA A 3 16.77 -45.40 18.79
N SER A 4 17.68 -44.48 19.07
CA SER A 4 17.34 -43.10 19.44
C SER A 4 17.06 -42.31 18.16
N SER A 5 15.78 -42.15 17.84
CA SER A 5 15.31 -41.24 16.78
C SER A 5 15.53 -39.79 17.21
N THR A 6 16.61 -39.16 16.75
CA THR A 6 16.79 -37.72 16.89
C THR A 6 15.93 -36.99 15.86
N LEU A 7 14.82 -36.40 16.31
CA LEU A 7 14.09 -35.40 15.54
C LEU A 7 15.01 -34.18 15.30
N PRO A 8 14.98 -33.54 14.11
CA PRO A 8 15.80 -32.38 13.84
C PRO A 8 15.32 -31.21 14.69
N GLN A 9 16.15 -30.81 15.67
CA GLN A 9 15.95 -29.59 16.44
C GLN A 9 16.17 -28.39 15.50
N PRO A 10 15.21 -27.44 15.38
CA PRO A 10 15.39 -26.27 14.53
C PRO A 10 16.55 -25.43 15.08
N GLY A 11 17.64 -25.35 14.32
CA GLY A 11 18.87 -24.71 14.76
C GLY A 11 18.70 -23.20 15.05
N PRO A 12 19.57 -22.62 15.89
CA PRO A 12 19.51 -21.22 16.36
C PRO A 12 19.54 -20.15 15.24
N ARG A 13 19.81 -20.54 13.98
CA ARG A 13 19.79 -19.67 12.80
C ARG A 13 18.38 -19.33 12.29
N ALA A 14 17.38 -20.16 12.54
CA ALA A 14 16.00 -19.90 12.08
C ALA A 14 15.31 -18.85 12.95
N LEU A 15 15.47 -18.96 14.27
CA LEU A 15 14.96 -17.97 15.24
C LEU A 15 15.64 -16.61 15.06
N SER A 16 16.95 -16.57 14.75
CA SER A 16 17.64 -15.31 14.46
C SER A 16 17.19 -14.66 13.15
N ARG A 17 16.91 -15.46 12.11
CA ARG A 17 16.39 -14.97 10.82
C ARG A 17 14.96 -14.44 10.94
N LEU A 18 14.10 -15.12 11.70
CA LEU A 18 12.74 -14.67 11.97
C LEU A 18 12.73 -13.36 12.78
N ALA A 19 13.59 -13.24 13.80
CA ALA A 19 13.72 -12.01 14.57
C ALA A 19 14.23 -10.83 13.73
N ILE A 20 15.19 -11.07 12.82
CA ILE A 20 15.67 -10.05 11.86
C ILE A 20 14.55 -9.68 10.89
N PHE A 21 13.80 -10.65 10.36
CA PHE A 21 12.68 -10.39 9.46
C PHE A 21 11.60 -9.56 10.15
N LEU A 22 11.19 -9.91 11.39
CA LEU A 22 10.25 -9.14 12.20
C LEU A 22 10.76 -7.72 12.54
N ALA A 23 12.07 -7.54 12.67
CA ALA A 23 12.66 -6.22 12.88
C ALA A 23 12.66 -5.37 11.60
N VAL A 24 12.74 -5.99 10.42
CA VAL A 24 12.75 -5.32 9.09
C VAL A 24 11.34 -5.03 8.60
N LEU A 25 10.40 -5.97 8.82
CA LEU A 25 8.97 -5.86 8.50
C LEU A 25 8.39 -4.52 8.95
N GLY A 26 7.53 -3.94 8.11
CA GLY A 26 6.78 -2.73 8.45
C GLY A 26 6.69 -1.73 7.31
N PRO A 27 7.82 -1.16 6.80
CA PRO A 27 7.76 -0.15 5.76
C PRO A 27 7.04 -0.60 4.49
N GLY A 28 7.30 -1.83 4.01
CA GLY A 28 6.60 -2.41 2.87
C GLY A 28 5.14 -2.70 3.18
N LEU A 29 4.87 -3.44 4.26
CA LEU A 29 3.50 -3.75 4.69
C LEU A 29 2.62 -2.51 4.88
N VAL A 30 3.11 -1.47 5.57
CA VAL A 30 2.35 -0.23 5.80
C VAL A 30 2.01 0.43 4.48
N VAL A 31 2.94 0.44 3.53
CA VAL A 31 2.72 1.09 2.25
C VAL A 31 1.73 0.32 1.39
N MET A 32 1.81 -1.01 1.38
CA MET A 32 0.86 -1.84 0.64
C MET A 32 -0.55 -1.82 1.27
N LEU A 33 -0.64 -1.86 2.61
CA LEU A 33 -1.91 -1.67 3.33
C LEU A 33 -2.48 -0.24 3.22
N ALA A 34 -1.66 0.74 2.87
CA ALA A 34 -2.15 2.09 2.63
C ALA A 34 -2.43 2.34 1.14
N ASP A 35 -2.06 1.41 0.24
CA ASP A 35 -2.39 1.45 -1.18
C ASP A 35 -3.86 1.10 -1.46
N THR A 36 -4.54 0.57 -0.44
CA THR A 36 -5.97 0.23 -0.38
C THR A 36 -6.80 1.34 0.27
N ASP A 37 -6.36 2.59 0.07
CA ASP A 37 -7.05 3.78 0.53
C ASP A 37 -8.48 3.91 -0.05
N VAL A 38 -9.26 4.87 0.45
CA VAL A 38 -10.64 5.10 0.01
C VAL A 38 -10.72 5.33 -1.50
N GLY A 39 -9.73 6.01 -2.09
CA GLY A 39 -9.65 6.24 -3.53
C GLY A 39 -9.52 4.94 -4.31
N SER A 40 -8.60 4.07 -3.90
CA SER A 40 -8.40 2.74 -4.47
C SER A 40 -9.64 1.86 -4.34
N VAL A 41 -10.28 1.83 -3.15
CA VAL A 41 -11.49 1.03 -2.91
C VAL A 41 -12.67 1.52 -3.77
N ILE A 42 -12.88 2.84 -3.86
CA ILE A 42 -13.94 3.41 -4.71
C ILE A 42 -13.68 3.10 -6.18
N THR A 43 -12.43 3.25 -6.64
CA THR A 43 -12.04 2.98 -8.03
C THR A 43 -12.27 1.50 -8.38
N ALA A 44 -11.88 0.59 -7.49
CA ALA A 44 -12.11 -0.84 -7.65
C ALA A 44 -13.61 -1.19 -7.65
N ALA A 45 -14.39 -0.61 -6.74
CA ALA A 45 -15.83 -0.82 -6.66
C ALA A 45 -16.55 -0.33 -7.92
N GLN A 46 -16.19 0.85 -8.44
CA GLN A 46 -16.73 1.38 -9.70
C GLN A 46 -16.32 0.51 -10.89
N SER A 47 -15.09 0.03 -10.90
CA SER A 47 -14.57 -0.88 -11.93
C SER A 47 -15.38 -2.18 -11.99
N GLY A 48 -15.62 -2.81 -10.84
CA GLY A 48 -16.44 -4.01 -10.76
C GLY A 48 -17.92 -3.77 -11.10
N ALA A 49 -18.49 -2.65 -10.64
CA ALA A 49 -19.89 -2.32 -10.90
C ALA A 49 -20.19 -2.01 -12.37
N GLN A 50 -19.26 -1.35 -13.08
CA GLN A 50 -19.46 -0.93 -14.46
C GLN A 50 -18.98 -1.98 -15.49
N TRP A 51 -17.87 -2.66 -15.20
CA TRP A 51 -17.18 -3.52 -16.16
C TRP A 51 -17.02 -4.97 -15.68
N GLY A 52 -17.61 -5.33 -14.55
CA GLY A 52 -17.50 -6.67 -13.97
C GLY A 52 -16.03 -7.07 -13.78
N TYR A 53 -15.62 -8.17 -14.41
CA TYR A 53 -14.28 -8.73 -14.29
C TYR A 53 -13.28 -8.23 -15.36
N GLN A 54 -13.69 -7.32 -16.26
CA GLN A 54 -12.88 -6.93 -17.42
C GLN A 54 -11.59 -6.19 -17.06
N LEU A 55 -11.61 -5.41 -15.98
CA LEU A 55 -10.44 -4.69 -15.46
C LEU A 55 -9.53 -5.55 -14.57
N LEU A 56 -9.87 -6.82 -14.29
CA LEU A 56 -8.97 -7.70 -13.54
C LEU A 56 -7.66 -7.96 -14.28
N SER A 57 -7.70 -8.02 -15.63
CA SER A 57 -6.50 -8.22 -16.45
C SER A 57 -5.49 -7.08 -16.25
N LEU A 58 -5.98 -5.85 -16.18
CA LEU A 58 -5.17 -4.67 -15.85
C LEU A 58 -4.56 -4.81 -14.46
N GLN A 59 -5.33 -5.19 -13.44
CA GLN A 59 -4.83 -5.35 -12.07
C GLN A 59 -3.70 -6.38 -11.98
N LEU A 60 -3.85 -7.53 -12.66
CA LEU A 60 -2.80 -8.55 -12.72
C LEU A 60 -1.49 -8.04 -13.36
N VAL A 61 -1.59 -7.12 -14.33
CA VAL A 61 -0.43 -6.48 -14.96
C VAL A 61 0.19 -5.41 -14.05
N LEU A 62 -0.63 -4.70 -13.26
CA LEU A 62 -0.15 -3.64 -12.37
C LEU A 62 0.59 -4.18 -11.14
N ILE A 63 0.24 -5.37 -10.63
CA ILE A 63 0.93 -6.00 -9.48
C ILE A 63 2.46 -6.08 -9.68
N PRO A 64 3.01 -6.68 -10.76
CA PRO A 64 4.46 -6.75 -10.94
C PRO A 64 5.09 -5.37 -11.18
N ILE A 65 4.36 -4.43 -11.80
CA ILE A 65 4.84 -3.06 -12.03
C ILE A 65 4.98 -2.34 -10.69
N LEU A 66 3.95 -2.40 -9.84
CA LEU A 66 3.95 -1.88 -8.49
C LEU A 66 5.13 -2.45 -7.69
N TYR A 67 5.27 -3.77 -7.68
CA TYR A 67 6.36 -4.42 -6.95
C TYR A 67 7.73 -3.93 -7.42
N VAL A 68 7.97 -3.78 -8.73
CA VAL A 68 9.24 -3.26 -9.24
C VAL A 68 9.49 -1.83 -8.78
N VAL A 69 8.49 -0.94 -8.85
CA VAL A 69 8.62 0.45 -8.37
C VAL A 69 8.99 0.49 -6.88
N GLN A 70 8.33 -0.34 -6.08
CA GLN A 70 8.53 -0.37 -4.63
C GLN A 70 9.84 -1.03 -4.23
N GLU A 71 10.21 -2.09 -4.93
CA GLU A 71 11.52 -2.72 -4.73
C GLU A 71 12.66 -1.74 -5.04
N LEU A 72 12.56 -0.97 -6.13
CA LEU A 72 13.54 0.06 -6.47
C LEU A 72 13.58 1.18 -5.41
N THR A 73 12.42 1.57 -4.91
CA THR A 73 12.28 2.55 -3.82
C THR A 73 12.99 2.08 -2.55
N VAL A 74 12.76 0.83 -2.14
CA VAL A 74 13.45 0.20 -1.02
C VAL A 74 14.96 0.11 -1.27
N ARG A 75 15.36 -0.31 -2.47
CA ARG A 75 16.78 -0.43 -2.84
C ARG A 75 17.48 0.93 -2.73
N LEU A 76 16.91 1.99 -3.28
CA LEU A 76 17.46 3.33 -3.17
C LEU A 76 17.55 3.77 -1.71
N GLY A 77 16.50 3.55 -0.90
CA GLY A 77 16.50 3.87 0.52
C GLY A 77 17.63 3.19 1.30
N ILE A 78 17.84 1.88 1.10
CA ILE A 78 18.88 1.10 1.79
C ILE A 78 20.29 1.52 1.36
N PHE A 79 20.53 1.64 0.06
CA PHE A 79 21.88 1.83 -0.46
C PHE A 79 22.34 3.29 -0.43
N THR A 80 21.40 4.25 -0.44
CA THR A 80 21.75 5.69 -0.33
C THR A 80 21.61 6.22 1.08
N GLY A 81 20.77 5.59 1.93
CA GLY A 81 20.44 6.08 3.27
C GLY A 81 19.66 7.39 3.26
N LYS A 82 19.02 7.75 2.14
CA LYS A 82 18.37 9.06 1.92
C LYS A 82 16.91 8.89 1.52
N GLY A 83 16.07 9.82 1.96
CA GLY A 83 14.69 9.94 1.50
C GLY A 83 14.61 10.37 0.02
N HIS A 84 13.46 10.12 -0.61
CA HIS A 84 13.31 10.34 -2.06
C HIS A 84 13.56 11.80 -2.48
N GLY A 85 12.96 12.76 -1.77
CA GLY A 85 13.14 14.18 -2.05
C GLY A 85 14.57 14.69 -1.81
N GLU A 86 15.26 14.14 -0.80
CA GLU A 86 16.67 14.44 -0.55
C GLU A 86 17.56 13.92 -1.67
N LEU A 87 17.33 12.68 -2.11
CA LEU A 87 18.08 12.06 -3.19
C LEU A 87 17.88 12.79 -4.53
N ILE A 88 16.66 13.25 -4.83
CA ILE A 88 16.39 14.10 -6.00
C ILE A 88 17.18 15.41 -5.91
N ARG A 89 17.18 16.06 -4.74
CA ARG A 89 17.87 17.34 -4.55
C ARG A 89 19.36 17.21 -4.80
N GLU A 90 19.97 16.14 -4.34
CA GLU A 90 21.40 15.88 -4.52
C GLU A 90 21.74 15.51 -5.97
N THR A 91 20.92 14.69 -6.62
CA THR A 91 21.20 14.16 -7.96
C THR A 91 20.87 15.16 -9.06
N PHE A 92 19.75 15.87 -8.93
CA PHE A 92 19.19 16.74 -9.98
C PHE A 92 19.15 18.22 -9.57
N GLY A 93 19.39 18.55 -8.30
CA GLY A 93 19.38 19.91 -7.79
C GLY A 93 18.04 20.35 -7.20
N ALA A 94 18.05 21.51 -6.53
CA ALA A 94 16.92 22.01 -5.73
C ALA A 94 15.64 22.25 -6.55
N ARG A 95 15.76 22.67 -7.81
CA ARG A 95 14.60 22.93 -8.67
C ARG A 95 13.73 21.67 -8.85
N TRP A 96 14.36 20.54 -9.16
CA TRP A 96 13.65 19.28 -9.39
C TRP A 96 13.12 18.68 -8.10
N ALA A 97 13.83 18.87 -6.98
CA ALA A 97 13.31 18.50 -5.66
C ALA A 97 12.02 19.26 -5.33
N TRP A 98 11.97 20.57 -5.58
CA TRP A 98 10.75 21.36 -5.38
C TRP A 98 9.60 20.94 -6.29
N VAL A 99 9.86 20.64 -7.57
CA VAL A 99 8.83 20.11 -8.47
C VAL A 99 8.26 18.79 -7.94
N SER A 100 9.13 17.89 -7.50
CA SER A 100 8.72 16.59 -6.97
C SER A 100 7.91 16.70 -5.67
N VAL A 101 8.38 17.52 -4.71
CA VAL A 101 7.69 17.76 -3.44
C VAL A 101 6.37 18.51 -3.64
N ALA A 102 6.30 19.46 -4.58
CA ALA A 102 5.05 20.13 -4.91
C ALA A 102 4.02 19.16 -5.52
N GLY A 103 4.46 18.28 -6.41
CA GLY A 103 3.62 17.21 -6.98
C GLY A 103 3.11 16.27 -5.89
N LEU A 104 3.99 15.85 -4.98
CA LEU A 104 3.61 15.08 -3.79
C LEU A 104 2.56 15.83 -2.94
N ALA A 105 2.78 17.11 -2.65
CA ALA A 105 1.85 17.88 -1.82
C ALA A 105 0.44 17.94 -2.44
N VAL A 106 0.35 18.17 -3.75
CA VAL A 106 -0.94 18.15 -4.48
C VAL A 106 -1.60 16.78 -4.40
N ALA A 107 -0.85 15.70 -4.65
CA ALA A 107 -1.36 14.33 -4.56
C ALA A 107 -1.86 14.01 -3.14
N SER A 108 -1.10 14.37 -2.11
CA SER A 108 -1.46 14.12 -0.71
C SER A 108 -2.70 14.90 -0.28
N VAL A 109 -2.89 16.14 -0.74
CA VAL A 109 -4.12 16.89 -0.51
C VAL A 109 -5.32 16.18 -1.14
N GLY A 110 -5.16 15.68 -2.37
CA GLY A 110 -6.19 14.88 -3.06
C GLY A 110 -6.54 13.60 -2.30
N ALA A 111 -5.54 12.87 -1.81
CA ALA A 111 -5.73 11.68 -0.99
C ALA A 111 -6.50 12.01 0.30
N ILE A 112 -6.11 13.04 1.05
CA ILE A 112 -6.81 13.47 2.27
C ILE A 112 -8.27 13.83 1.98
N ILE A 113 -8.55 14.57 0.90
CA ILE A 113 -9.92 14.90 0.51
C ILE A 113 -10.73 13.63 0.25
N THR A 114 -10.13 12.65 -0.40
CA THR A 114 -10.78 11.37 -0.74
C THR A 114 -11.06 10.54 0.50
N GLU A 115 -10.09 10.42 1.41
CA GLU A 115 -10.23 9.76 2.71
C GLU A 115 -11.36 10.34 3.55
N PHE A 116 -11.38 11.67 3.72
CA PHE A 116 -12.41 12.35 4.48
C PHE A 116 -13.79 12.24 3.81
N SER A 117 -13.84 12.22 2.48
CA SER A 117 -15.08 11.97 1.73
C SER A 117 -15.60 10.55 1.98
N GLY A 118 -14.73 9.54 2.03
CA GLY A 118 -15.08 8.17 2.41
C GLY A 118 -15.67 8.07 3.80
N VAL A 119 -14.98 8.63 4.80
CA VAL A 119 -15.45 8.62 6.20
C VAL A 119 -16.79 9.34 6.36
N ALA A 120 -16.98 10.49 5.72
CA ALA A 120 -18.25 11.20 5.73
C ALA A 120 -19.36 10.42 5.00
N GLY A 121 -19.03 9.77 3.88
CA GLY A 121 -19.94 8.93 3.11
C GLY A 121 -20.44 7.74 3.92
N VAL A 122 -19.52 6.97 4.53
CA VAL A 122 -19.86 5.84 5.39
C VAL A 122 -20.68 6.30 6.60
N GLY A 123 -20.26 7.37 7.28
CA GLY A 123 -21.04 7.91 8.40
C GLY A 123 -22.47 8.29 8.02
N ALA A 124 -22.66 8.90 6.85
CA ALA A 124 -23.99 9.24 6.35
C ALA A 124 -24.87 8.00 6.09
N LEU A 125 -24.29 6.86 5.66
CA LEU A 125 -25.03 5.60 5.50
C LEU A 125 -25.62 5.09 6.83
N PHE A 126 -24.96 5.39 7.95
CA PHE A 126 -25.43 5.06 9.31
C PHE A 126 -26.23 6.19 9.96
N GLY A 127 -26.61 7.22 9.21
CA GLY A 127 -27.37 8.37 9.72
C GLY A 127 -26.57 9.35 10.58
N VAL A 128 -25.23 9.26 10.58
CA VAL A 128 -24.36 10.19 11.32
C VAL A 128 -24.19 11.48 10.49
N PRO A 129 -24.41 12.67 11.08
CA PRO A 129 -24.19 13.93 10.37
C PRO A 129 -22.72 14.10 9.97
N ARG A 130 -22.46 14.52 8.72
CA ARG A 130 -21.11 14.62 8.15
C ARG A 130 -20.12 15.41 9.01
N GLY A 131 -20.57 16.47 9.68
CA GLY A 131 -19.72 17.28 10.55
C GLY A 131 -19.11 16.49 11.71
N TRP A 132 -19.85 15.53 12.28
CA TRP A 132 -19.35 14.66 13.34
C TRP A 132 -18.33 13.66 12.79
N SER A 133 -18.62 12.99 11.68
CA SER A 133 -17.68 12.03 11.07
C SER A 133 -16.35 12.70 10.70
N LEU A 134 -16.41 13.86 10.04
CA LEU A 134 -15.22 14.62 9.64
C LEU A 134 -14.45 15.15 10.86
N GLY A 135 -15.16 15.69 11.86
CA GLY A 135 -14.55 16.19 13.09
C GLY A 135 -13.82 15.10 13.87
N LEU A 136 -14.47 13.95 14.05
CA LEU A 136 -13.88 12.79 14.73
C LEU A 136 -12.67 12.25 13.97
N ALA A 137 -12.75 12.14 12.63
CA ALA A 137 -11.62 11.73 11.81
C ALA A 137 -10.44 12.69 11.91
N ALA A 138 -10.68 14.00 11.87
CA ALA A 138 -9.65 15.02 12.02
C ALA A 138 -8.98 14.94 13.40
N ILE A 139 -9.78 14.86 14.48
CA ILE A 139 -9.27 14.75 15.85
C ILE A 139 -8.44 13.47 16.00
N PHE A 140 -8.92 12.34 15.48
CA PHE A 140 -8.19 11.08 15.51
C PHE A 140 -6.83 11.19 14.79
N LEU A 141 -6.82 11.71 13.56
CA LEU A 141 -5.60 11.88 12.78
C LEU A 141 -4.61 12.80 13.50
N LEU A 142 -5.07 13.94 14.03
CA LEU A 142 -4.24 14.87 14.80
C LEU A 142 -3.68 14.22 16.06
N ALA A 143 -4.48 13.43 16.78
CA ALA A 143 -4.04 12.72 17.97
C ALA A 143 -2.93 11.70 17.64
N VAL A 144 -3.08 10.95 16.53
CA VAL A 144 -2.05 10.02 16.05
C VAL A 144 -0.76 10.75 15.70
N VAL A 145 -0.85 11.85 14.94
CA VAL A 145 0.31 12.66 14.52
C VAL A 145 1.00 13.30 15.73
N TRP A 146 0.25 13.80 16.71
CA TRP A 146 0.79 14.40 17.94
C TRP A 146 1.62 13.44 18.79
N THR A 147 1.48 12.13 18.61
CA THR A 147 2.36 11.18 19.30
C THR A 147 3.82 11.30 18.88
N GLY A 148 4.12 11.89 17.72
CA GLY A 148 5.48 12.14 17.22
C GLY A 148 6.36 10.89 17.06
N SER A 149 5.80 9.70 17.18
CA SER A 149 6.55 8.44 17.24
C SER A 149 6.20 7.58 16.05
N TYR A 150 7.17 7.46 15.14
CA TYR A 150 7.04 6.65 13.92
C TYR A 150 6.53 5.23 14.21
N ARG A 151 7.13 4.54 15.19
CA ARG A 151 6.73 3.17 15.58
C ARG A 151 5.29 3.07 16.07
N ARG A 152 4.72 4.12 16.66
CA ARG A 152 3.32 4.12 17.11
C ARG A 152 2.38 4.31 15.92
N VAL A 153 2.70 5.26 15.06
CA VAL A 153 1.94 5.50 13.81
C VAL A 153 1.93 4.24 12.95
N GLU A 154 3.08 3.60 12.75
CA GLU A 154 3.24 2.35 12.01
C GLU A 154 2.35 1.22 12.55
N ARG A 155 2.35 1.00 13.87
CA ARG A 155 1.50 -0.04 14.49
C ARG A 155 0.01 0.27 14.35
N ILE A 156 -0.38 1.53 14.49
CA ILE A 156 -1.78 1.96 14.32
C ILE A 156 -2.19 1.74 12.87
N ALA A 157 -1.35 2.13 11.90
CA ALA A 157 -1.60 1.92 10.48
C ALA A 157 -1.76 0.44 10.14
N ILE A 158 -0.85 -0.43 10.60
CA ILE A 158 -0.97 -1.89 10.40
C ILE A 158 -2.26 -2.41 11.04
N ALA A 159 -2.57 -2.00 12.28
CA ALA A 159 -3.79 -2.46 12.96
C ALA A 159 -5.07 -2.04 12.23
N LEU A 160 -5.09 -0.84 11.65
CA LEU A 160 -6.21 -0.37 10.83
C LEU A 160 -6.25 -1.09 9.48
N GLY A 161 -5.13 -1.25 8.79
CA GLY A 161 -5.03 -1.96 7.52
C GLY A 161 -5.43 -3.44 7.64
N LEU A 162 -5.21 -4.09 8.78
CA LEU A 162 -5.67 -5.47 9.02
C LEU A 162 -7.20 -5.63 8.91
N PHE A 163 -8.00 -4.56 9.07
CA PHE A 163 -9.44 -4.64 8.81
C PHE A 163 -9.77 -4.92 7.35
N GLU A 164 -8.86 -4.64 6.41
CA GLU A 164 -9.05 -4.90 4.98
C GLU A 164 -9.08 -6.39 4.64
N LEU A 165 -8.59 -7.25 5.55
CA LEU A 165 -8.79 -8.69 5.42
C LEU A 165 -10.27 -9.07 5.36
N VAL A 166 -11.19 -8.18 5.76
CA VAL A 166 -12.62 -8.33 5.50
C VAL A 166 -12.93 -8.47 4.00
N PHE A 167 -12.19 -7.79 3.11
CA PHE A 167 -12.39 -7.91 1.66
C PHE A 167 -12.02 -9.30 1.15
N VAL A 168 -11.00 -9.93 1.73
CA VAL A 168 -10.67 -11.34 1.44
C VAL A 168 -11.84 -12.25 1.82
N TRP A 169 -12.41 -12.05 3.02
CA TRP A 169 -13.58 -12.80 3.44
C TRP A 169 -14.80 -12.57 2.53
N VAL A 170 -15.07 -11.31 2.17
CA VAL A 170 -16.15 -10.94 1.26
C VAL A 170 -15.96 -11.59 -0.12
N ALA A 171 -14.73 -11.59 -0.65
CA ALA A 171 -14.41 -12.24 -1.92
C ALA A 171 -14.69 -13.75 -1.88
N PHE A 172 -14.34 -14.44 -0.79
CA PHE A 172 -14.65 -15.88 -0.63
C PHE A 172 -16.15 -16.17 -0.51
N ARG A 173 -16.93 -15.23 0.05
CA ARG A 173 -18.39 -15.37 0.21
C ARG A 173 -19.17 -14.91 -1.00
N ALA A 174 -18.57 -14.11 -1.88
CA ALA A 174 -19.19 -13.64 -3.10
C ALA A 174 -19.47 -14.84 -4.04
N PRO A 175 -20.64 -14.87 -4.71
CA PRO A 175 -20.92 -15.88 -5.72
C PRO A 175 -20.10 -15.58 -6.98
N ILE A 176 -18.84 -16.04 -7.00
CA ILE A 176 -17.91 -15.87 -8.12
C ILE A 176 -18.14 -16.98 -9.14
N ASP A 177 -18.55 -16.61 -10.35
CA ASP A 177 -18.58 -17.52 -11.49
C ASP A 177 -17.23 -17.49 -12.21
N GLY A 178 -16.46 -18.57 -12.10
CA GLY A 178 -15.14 -18.69 -12.73
C GLY A 178 -15.17 -18.52 -14.25
N ALA A 179 -16.26 -18.88 -14.92
CA ALA A 179 -16.39 -18.68 -16.36
C ALA A 179 -16.50 -17.19 -16.71
N GLN A 180 -17.23 -16.41 -15.92
CA GLN A 180 -17.34 -14.96 -16.08
C GLN A 180 -16.01 -14.25 -15.78
N VAL A 181 -15.26 -14.73 -14.78
CA VAL A 181 -13.91 -14.22 -14.49
C VAL A 181 -12.99 -14.43 -15.68
N LEU A 182 -12.94 -15.65 -16.23
CA LEU A 182 -12.09 -15.97 -17.39
C LEU A 182 -12.49 -15.17 -18.64
N GLN A 183 -13.80 -15.00 -18.88
CA GLN A 183 -14.28 -14.16 -19.98
C GLN A 183 -13.90 -12.69 -19.79
N GLY A 184 -14.03 -12.16 -18.56
CA GLY A 184 -13.63 -10.81 -18.23
C GLY A 184 -12.14 -10.59 -18.45
N LEU A 185 -11.28 -11.51 -18.01
CA LEU A 185 -9.83 -11.42 -18.20
C LEU A 185 -9.43 -11.34 -19.69
N GLY A 186 -10.20 -11.97 -20.58
CA GLY A 186 -9.96 -11.96 -22.03
C GLY A 186 -10.64 -10.82 -22.80
N HIS A 187 -11.57 -10.09 -22.19
CA HIS A 187 -12.38 -9.09 -22.87
C HIS A 187 -12.03 -7.67 -22.43
N VAL A 188 -11.45 -6.89 -23.34
CA VAL A 188 -11.09 -5.49 -23.13
C VAL A 188 -11.96 -4.60 -24.03
N PRO A 189 -12.95 -3.87 -23.49
CA PRO A 189 -13.87 -3.04 -24.26
C PRO A 189 -13.21 -1.71 -24.67
N VAL A 190 -12.17 -1.80 -25.52
CA VAL A 190 -11.32 -0.67 -25.97
C VAL A 190 -12.07 0.46 -26.68
N GLN A 191 -13.31 0.22 -27.12
CA GLN A 191 -14.13 1.20 -27.84
C GLN A 191 -14.84 2.18 -26.90
N HIS A 192 -14.85 1.94 -25.58
CA HIS A 192 -15.61 2.74 -24.63
C HIS A 192 -14.71 3.74 -23.87
N PRO A 193 -14.93 5.06 -23.99
CA PRO A 193 -14.15 6.06 -23.27
C PRO A 193 -14.22 5.91 -21.73
N ALA A 194 -15.37 5.49 -21.21
CA ALA A 194 -15.55 5.25 -19.78
C ALA A 194 -14.69 4.08 -19.25
N TYR A 195 -14.36 3.10 -20.10
CA TYR A 195 -13.42 2.05 -19.74
C TYR A 195 -12.02 2.63 -19.56
N TRP A 196 -11.55 3.43 -20.51
CA TRP A 196 -10.23 4.07 -20.44
C TRP A 196 -10.09 5.05 -19.29
N TYR A 197 -11.18 5.74 -18.91
CA TYR A 197 -11.19 6.56 -17.71
C TYR A 197 -10.88 5.73 -16.46
N LEU A 198 -11.54 4.58 -16.30
CA LEU A 198 -11.27 3.68 -15.17
C LEU A 198 -9.92 2.99 -15.29
N VAL A 199 -9.42 2.68 -16.50
CA VAL A 199 -8.03 2.22 -16.68
C VAL A 199 -7.05 3.25 -16.12
N ALA A 200 -7.20 4.53 -16.51
CA ALA A 200 -6.33 5.60 -16.02
C ALA A 200 -6.46 5.80 -14.51
N ALA A 201 -7.69 5.72 -13.96
CA ALA A 201 -7.93 5.81 -12.53
C ALA A 201 -7.25 4.67 -11.75
N ASN A 202 -7.37 3.42 -12.22
CA ASN A 202 -6.72 2.27 -11.60
C ASN A 202 -5.18 2.38 -11.66
N ILE A 203 -4.61 2.81 -12.79
CA ILE A 203 -3.15 3.02 -12.89
C ILE A 203 -2.68 4.08 -11.87
N GLY A 204 -3.41 5.19 -11.76
CA GLY A 204 -3.07 6.25 -10.81
C GLY A 204 -3.25 5.85 -9.35
N ALA A 205 -4.25 5.03 -9.05
CA ALA A 205 -4.55 4.54 -7.70
C ALA A 205 -3.52 3.51 -7.21
N VAL A 206 -2.95 2.69 -8.10
CA VAL A 206 -1.99 1.64 -7.74
C VAL A 206 -0.57 2.18 -7.46
N ILE A 207 -0.17 3.29 -8.08
CA ILE A 207 1.18 3.83 -7.90
C ILE A 207 1.09 5.29 -7.46
N MET A 208 0.85 5.49 -6.17
CA MET A 208 0.68 6.81 -5.59
C MET A 208 2.02 7.46 -5.25
N PRO A 209 2.29 8.73 -5.63
CA PRO A 209 3.58 9.37 -5.36
C PRO A 209 4.01 9.35 -3.88
N TRP A 210 3.05 9.47 -2.95
CA TRP A 210 3.36 9.46 -1.52
C TRP A 210 3.95 8.13 -1.05
N MET A 211 3.61 7.01 -1.70
CA MET A 211 4.09 5.68 -1.35
C MET A 211 5.62 5.60 -1.53
N VAL A 212 6.15 6.20 -2.61
CA VAL A 212 7.57 6.19 -2.95
C VAL A 212 8.35 7.03 -1.95
N PHE A 213 7.84 8.23 -1.65
CA PHE A 213 8.45 9.12 -0.68
C PHE A 213 8.46 8.51 0.73
N TYR A 214 7.33 7.94 1.14
CA TYR A 214 7.19 7.33 2.45
C TYR A 214 8.10 6.11 2.58
N GLN A 215 7.99 5.12 1.66
CA GLN A 215 8.72 3.87 1.80
C GLN A 215 10.24 4.09 1.79
N GLN A 216 10.74 4.94 0.89
CA GLN A 216 12.17 5.25 0.82
C GLN A 216 12.67 5.89 2.12
N SER A 217 11.92 6.88 2.63
CA SER A 217 12.29 7.59 3.86
C SER A 217 12.17 6.69 5.09
N ALA A 218 11.12 5.87 5.17
CA ALA A 218 10.92 4.89 6.23
C ALA A 218 12.07 3.87 6.30
N VAL A 219 12.50 3.37 5.14
CA VAL A 219 13.64 2.45 5.02
C VAL A 219 14.95 3.12 5.45
N ALA A 220 15.18 4.37 5.04
CA ALA A 220 16.34 5.16 5.41
C ALA A 220 16.37 5.49 6.92
N ASP A 221 15.26 5.97 7.47
CA ASP A 221 15.10 6.34 8.89
C ASP A 221 15.23 5.13 9.82
N LYS A 222 14.76 3.96 9.37
CA LYS A 222 14.93 2.69 10.08
C LYS A 222 16.40 2.21 10.06
N GLY A 223 17.24 2.80 9.21
CA GLY A 223 18.65 2.49 9.09
C GLY A 223 18.89 1.08 8.56
N LEU A 224 18.03 0.61 7.64
CA LEU A 224 18.19 -0.71 7.04
C LEU A 224 19.48 -0.78 6.25
N LYS A 225 20.24 -1.86 6.48
CA LYS A 225 21.56 -2.07 5.85
C LYS A 225 21.46 -3.00 4.64
N PRO A 226 22.45 -3.00 3.73
CA PRO A 226 22.48 -3.88 2.56
C PRO A 226 22.29 -5.37 2.88
N GLU A 227 22.72 -5.85 4.06
CA GLU A 227 22.53 -7.25 4.46
C GLU A 227 21.05 -7.60 4.71
N GLN A 228 20.21 -6.59 4.99
CA GLN A 228 18.78 -6.73 5.25
C GLN A 228 17.92 -6.53 4.00
N TYR A 229 18.53 -6.19 2.86
CA TYR A 229 17.82 -5.89 1.61
C TYR A 229 16.92 -7.04 1.14
N THR A 230 17.37 -8.29 1.23
CA THR A 230 16.53 -9.44 0.88
C THR A 230 15.28 -9.54 1.75
N ALA A 231 15.40 -9.25 3.05
CA ALA A 231 14.24 -9.24 3.95
C ALA A 231 13.28 -8.09 3.61
N ALA A 232 13.79 -6.91 3.26
CA ALA A 232 12.98 -5.76 2.88
C ALA A 232 12.23 -5.99 1.55
N ARG A 233 12.83 -6.74 0.61
CA ARG A 233 12.13 -7.17 -0.62
C ARG A 233 10.96 -8.10 -0.32
N TRP A 234 11.14 -9.03 0.61
CA TRP A 234 10.05 -9.91 1.03
C TRP A 234 8.95 -9.16 1.79
N ASP A 235 9.30 -8.20 2.66
CA ASP A 235 8.34 -7.30 3.29
C ASP A 235 7.48 -6.55 2.25
N THR A 236 8.10 -6.10 1.16
CA THR A 236 7.39 -5.43 0.05
C THR A 236 6.58 -6.38 -0.83
N ALA A 237 7.02 -7.63 -1.00
CA ALA A 237 6.31 -8.62 -1.82
C ALA A 237 5.14 -9.30 -1.09
N VAL A 238 5.20 -9.35 0.24
CA VAL A 238 4.18 -9.98 1.10
C VAL A 238 3.09 -8.99 1.46
N GLY A 239 3.43 -7.72 1.67
CA GLY A 239 2.43 -6.66 1.68
C GLY A 239 1.71 -6.60 0.34
#